data_AF-A0A937HKD5-F1
#
_entry.id   AF-A0A937HKD5-F1
#
_cell.length_a   1.000
_cell.length_b   1.000
_cell.length_c   1.000
_cell.angle_alpha   90.00
_cell.angle_beta   90.00
_cell.angle_gamma   90.00
#
_symmetry.space_group_name_H-M   'P 1'
#
loop_
_entity.id
_entity.type
_entity.pdbx_description
1 polymer ?
#
loop_
_entity_poly.entity_id
_entity_poly.type
_entity_poly.pdbx_seq_one_letter_code
_entity_poly.pdbx_strand_id
1 'polypeptide(L)'
;CEGEAAPEDSGFEFVGHWLDVLRPAYERVSGADDASRAVSMGHQGVIGSLENLMGYPFVADAVAAGTLSLHGLWHDIGPGELYALSPESNRFEKL
;
A
#
# COMPACT_ATOMS: atom_id res chain seq x y z
N CYS A 1 -5.75 -2.44 11.61
CA CYS A 1 -5.54 -1.03 11.22
C CYS A 1 -6.51 -0.06 11.89
N GLU A 2 -7.58 -0.53 12.55
CA GLU A 2 -8.52 0.33 13.29
C GLU A 2 -7.95 0.87 14.63
N GLY A 3 -6.68 0.61 14.93
CA GLY A 3 -6.01 1.16 16.11
C GLY A 3 -6.30 0.41 17.42
N GLU A 4 -7.11 -0.65 17.40
CA GLU A 4 -7.12 -1.61 18.50
C GLU A 4 -5.79 -2.37 18.47
N ALA A 5 -4.87 -1.96 19.33
CA ALA A 5 -3.69 -2.74 19.64
C ALA A 5 -4.16 -4.13 20.06
N ALA A 6 -3.58 -5.18 19.46
CA ALA A 6 -3.84 -6.53 19.93
C ALA A 6 -3.47 -6.61 21.42
N PRO A 7 -4.27 -7.28 22.26
CA PRO A 7 -3.98 -7.38 23.69
C PRO A 7 -2.54 -7.87 23.90
N GLU A 8 -1.86 -7.34 24.93
CA GLU A 8 -0.43 -7.55 25.21
C GLU A 8 -0.02 -9.04 25.28
N ASP A 9 -0.98 -9.94 25.50
CA ASP A 9 -0.78 -11.40 25.63
C ASP A 9 -1.15 -12.20 24.35
N SER A 10 -1.34 -11.52 23.22
CA SER A 10 -1.78 -12.16 21.96
C SER A 10 -0.64 -12.78 21.13
N GLY A 11 0.63 -12.53 21.49
CA GLY A 11 1.80 -12.94 20.70
C GLY A 11 1.99 -12.15 19.39
N PHE A 12 1.17 -11.12 19.14
CA PHE A 12 1.20 -10.28 17.94
C PHE A 12 1.71 -8.85 18.20
N GLU A 13 2.46 -8.64 19.30
CA GLU A 13 2.97 -7.31 19.71
C GLU A 13 3.72 -6.58 18.59
N PHE A 14 4.48 -7.31 17.76
CA PHE A 14 5.24 -6.75 16.64
C PHE A 14 4.38 -6.48 15.40
N VAL A 15 3.26 -7.18 15.24
CA VAL A 15 2.37 -6.99 14.07
C VAL A 15 1.67 -5.65 14.15
N GLY A 16 1.23 -5.25 15.34
CA GLY A 16 0.63 -3.93 15.56
C GLY A 16 1.58 -2.80 15.18
N HIS A 17 2.81 -2.85 15.70
CA HIS A 17 3.84 -1.85 15.40
C HIS A 17 4.25 -1.86 13.92
N TRP A 18 4.36 -3.04 13.31
CA TRP A 18 4.66 -3.14 11.87
C TRP A 18 3.57 -2.48 11.02
N LEU A 19 2.29 -2.68 11.36
CA LEU A 19 1.17 -2.08 10.63
C LEU A 19 1.10 -0.56 10.77
N ASP A 20 1.78 0.06 11.73
CA ASP A 20 1.83 1.53 11.88
C ASP A 20 2.41 2.23 10.65
N VAL A 21 3.30 1.57 9.91
CA VAL A 21 3.86 2.13 8.66
C VAL A 21 2.78 2.41 7.61
N LEU A 22 1.65 1.71 7.69
CA LEU A 22 0.51 1.87 6.79
C LEU A 22 -0.51 2.89 7.29
N ARG A 23 -0.34 3.46 8.48
CA ARG A 23 -1.30 4.39 9.09
C ARG A 23 -1.63 5.60 8.19
N PRO A 24 -0.65 6.29 7.56
CA PRO A 24 -0.95 7.40 6.65
C PRO A 24 -1.68 6.96 5.37
N ALA A 25 -1.49 5.70 4.93
CA ALA A 25 -2.22 5.13 3.81
C ALA A 25 -3.64 4.72 4.21
N TYR A 26 -3.83 4.26 5.44
CA TYR A 26 -5.12 3.87 5.98
C TYR A 26 -6.13 5.03 6.04
N GLU A 27 -5.66 6.25 6.33
CA GLU A 27 -6.50 7.47 6.34
C GLU A 27 -7.14 7.79 4.97
N ARG A 28 -6.57 7.24 3.88
CA ARG A 28 -7.08 7.41 2.51
C ARG A 28 -7.99 6.28 2.06
N VAL A 29 -8.19 5.25 2.90
CA VAL A 29 -9.05 4.11 2.58
C VAL A 29 -10.50 4.56 2.50
N SER A 30 -11.18 4.11 1.46
CA SER A 30 -12.57 4.43 1.16
C SER A 30 -13.31 3.18 0.66
N GLY A 31 -14.62 3.14 0.85
CA GLY A 31 -15.46 2.00 0.46
C GLY A 31 -16.79 2.02 1.20
N ALA A 32 -17.85 1.58 0.54
CA ALA A 32 -19.20 1.54 1.12
C ALA A 32 -19.42 0.32 2.03
N ASP A 33 -18.61 -0.73 1.85
CA ASP A 33 -18.71 -2.03 2.51
C ASP A 33 -17.32 -2.59 2.82
N ASP A 34 -17.26 -3.68 3.57
CA ASP A 34 -16.00 -4.25 4.06
C ASP A 34 -15.10 -4.75 2.92
N ALA A 35 -15.69 -5.32 1.87
CA ALA A 35 -14.94 -5.84 0.72
C ALA A 35 -14.34 -4.67 -0.09
N SER A 36 -15.12 -3.62 -0.36
CA SER A 36 -14.59 -2.44 -1.04
C SER A 36 -13.55 -1.69 -0.22
N ARG A 37 -13.69 -1.63 1.12
CA ARG A 37 -12.65 -1.09 2.01
C ARG A 37 -11.37 -1.94 2.00
N ALA A 38 -11.48 -3.27 1.99
CA ALA A 38 -10.31 -4.16 1.93
C ALA A 38 -9.52 -3.99 0.63
N VAL A 39 -10.20 -3.90 -0.52
CA VAL A 39 -9.57 -3.60 -1.81
C VAL A 39 -8.87 -2.23 -1.77
N SER A 40 -9.57 -1.21 -1.26
CA SER A 40 -9.01 0.14 -1.12
C SER A 40 -7.79 0.17 -0.21
N MET A 41 -7.79 -0.57 0.90
CA MET A 41 -6.62 -0.75 1.77
C MET A 41 -5.44 -1.38 1.04
N GLY A 42 -5.68 -2.41 0.22
CA GLY A 42 -4.65 -3.02 -0.62
C GLY A 42 -4.00 -2.01 -1.57
N HIS A 43 -4.83 -1.23 -2.28
CA HIS A 43 -4.36 -0.18 -3.18
C HIS A 43 -3.57 0.92 -2.45
N GLN A 44 -4.10 1.45 -1.34
CA GLN A 44 -3.43 2.49 -0.56
C GLN A 44 -2.12 1.98 0.07
N GLY A 45 -2.06 0.71 0.47
CA GLY A 45 -0.82 0.11 0.98
C GLY A 45 0.30 0.10 -0.06
N VAL A 46 -0.01 -0.20 -1.33
CA VAL A 46 0.96 -0.13 -2.43
C VAL A 46 1.38 1.32 -2.70
N ILE A 47 0.43 2.25 -2.77
CA ILE A 47 0.71 3.69 -2.99
C ILE A 47 1.60 4.24 -1.87
N GLY A 48 1.24 4.01 -0.60
CA GLY A 48 2.03 4.44 0.55
C GLY A 48 3.42 3.82 0.59
N SER A 49 3.57 2.58 0.14
CA SER A 49 4.88 1.94 0.01
C SER A 49 5.76 2.62 -1.05
N LEU A 50 5.18 3.02 -2.19
CA LEU A 50 5.89 3.77 -3.22
C LEU A 50 6.30 5.17 -2.75
N GLU A 51 5.40 5.86 -2.03
CA GLU A 51 5.70 7.15 -1.38
C GLU A 51 6.85 7.00 -0.38
N ASN A 52 6.84 5.95 0.44
CA ASN A 52 7.92 5.65 1.38
C ASN A 52 9.25 5.37 0.65
N LEU A 53 9.23 4.62 -0.46
CA LEU A 53 10.41 4.36 -1.28
C LEU A 53 11.00 5.67 -1.84
N MET A 54 10.15 6.56 -2.36
CA MET A 54 10.57 7.88 -2.85
C MET A 54 11.09 8.81 -1.75
N GLY A 55 10.79 8.52 -0.47
CA GLY A 55 11.35 9.24 0.67
C GLY A 55 12.83 8.96 0.94
N TYR A 56 13.39 7.86 0.39
CA TYR A 56 14.82 7.55 0.50
C TYR A 56 15.62 8.32 -0.56
N PRO A 57 16.62 9.14 -0.19
CA PRO A 57 17.36 9.97 -1.15
C PRO A 57 17.98 9.18 -2.31
N PHE A 58 18.57 8.02 -2.02
CA PHE A 58 19.21 7.19 -3.04
C PHE A 58 18.21 6.58 -4.05
N VAL A 59 16.95 6.38 -3.65
CA VAL A 59 15.89 5.92 -4.55
C VAL A 59 15.42 7.08 -5.42
N ALA A 60 15.11 8.22 -4.78
CA ALA A 60 14.67 9.43 -5.48
C ALA A 60 15.70 9.89 -6.53
N ASP A 61 16.99 9.88 -6.18
CA ASP A 61 18.08 10.24 -7.09
C ASP A 61 18.19 9.27 -8.27
N ALA A 62 18.05 7.96 -8.04
CA ALA A 62 18.10 6.96 -9.10
C ALA A 62 16.89 7.04 -10.06
N VAL A 63 15.70 7.31 -9.52
CA VAL A 63 14.50 7.54 -10.31
C VAL A 63 14.64 8.82 -11.15
N ALA A 64 15.11 9.91 -10.55
CA ALA A 64 15.36 11.17 -11.25
C ALA A 64 16.44 11.03 -12.34
N ALA A 65 17.45 10.21 -12.11
CA ALA A 65 18.48 9.87 -13.09
C ALA A 65 18.01 8.92 -14.20
N GLY A 66 16.80 8.36 -14.10
CA GLY A 66 16.25 7.37 -15.04
C GLY A 66 16.95 6.01 -14.99
N THR A 67 17.74 5.72 -13.94
CA THR A 67 18.44 4.45 -13.75
C THR A 67 17.62 3.44 -12.95
N LEU A 68 16.51 3.89 -12.35
CA LEU A 68 15.54 3.09 -11.62
C LEU A 68 14.11 3.50 -12.00
N SER A 69 13.23 2.52 -12.15
CA SER A 69 11.79 2.72 -12.30
C SER A 69 11.06 2.01 -11.17
N LEU A 70 10.04 2.66 -10.61
CA LEU A 70 9.17 2.08 -9.59
C LEU A 70 7.81 1.77 -10.18
N HIS A 71 7.26 0.60 -9.84
CA HIS A 71 5.96 0.14 -10.30
C HIS A 71 5.16 -0.40 -9.12
N GLY A 72 3.90 -0.02 -9.03
CA GLY A 72 2.94 -0.57 -8.07
C GLY A 72 2.11 -1.66 -8.73
N LEU A 73 2.03 -2.83 -8.10
CA LEU A 73 1.20 -3.95 -8.57
C LEU A 73 0.25 -4.38 -7.45
N TRP A 74 -0.97 -4.71 -7.82
CA TRP A 74 -1.96 -5.31 -6.94
C TRP A 74 -2.55 -6.54 -7.63
N HIS A 75 -2.55 -7.68 -6.93
CA HIS A 75 -3.01 -8.95 -7.45
C HIS A 75 -4.29 -9.36 -6.73
N ASP A 76 -5.39 -9.45 -7.47
CA ASP A 76 -6.58 -10.09 -6.97
C ASP A 76 -6.44 -11.61 -7.13
N ILE A 77 -6.18 -12.28 -6.00
CA ILE A 77 -5.92 -13.73 -5.97
C ILE A 77 -7.17 -14.52 -6.35
N GLY A 78 -8.37 -14.01 -6.05
CA GLY A 78 -9.64 -14.71 -6.31
C GLY A 78 -9.86 -15.04 -7.78
N PRO A 79 -9.92 -14.02 -8.66
CA PRO A 79 -10.02 -14.19 -10.11
C PRO A 79 -8.65 -14.38 -10.79
N GLY A 80 -7.53 -14.17 -10.08
CA GLY A 80 -6.17 -14.28 -10.63
C GLY A 80 -5.81 -13.09 -11.54
N GLU A 81 -6.31 -11.90 -11.21
CA GLU A 81 -6.17 -10.71 -12.05
C GLU A 81 -5.09 -9.78 -11.48
N LEU A 82 -4.25 -9.25 -12.38
CA LEU A 82 -3.17 -8.34 -12.01
C LEU A 82 -3.52 -6.92 -12.44
N TYR A 83 -3.27 -5.97 -11.54
CA TYR A 83 -3.50 -4.56 -11.75
C TYR A 83 -2.20 -3.79 -11.53
N ALA A 84 -1.93 -2.79 -12.35
CA ALA A 84 -0.80 -1.87 -12.19
C ALA A 84 -1.30 -0.47 -11.83
N LEU A 85 -0.56 0.21 -10.96
CA LEU A 85 -0.80 1.62 -10.67
C LEU A 85 -0.36 2.47 -11.87
N SER A 86 -1.31 3.16 -12.49
CA SER A 86 -1.05 4.13 -13.56
C SER A 86 -0.51 5.44 -12.97
N PRO A 87 0.68 5.92 -13.39
CA PRO A 87 1.24 7.20 -12.94
C PRO A 87 0.38 8.40 -13.34
N GLU A 88 -0.40 8.28 -14.40
CA GLU A 88 -1.20 9.36 -14.99
C GLU A 88 -2.52 9.55 -14.26
N SER A 89 -3.22 8.45 -13.99
CA SER A 89 -4.55 8.46 -13.37
C SER A 89 -4.50 8.27 -11.85
N ASN A 90 -3.35 7.87 -11.31
CA ASN A 90 -3.16 7.43 -9.92
C ASN A 90 -4.20 6.38 -9.50
N ARG A 91 -4.52 5.46 -10.42
CA ARG A 91 -5.50 4.39 -10.25
C ARG A 91 -4.90 3.07 -10.69
N PHE A 92 -5.43 1.99 -10.11
CA PHE A 92 -5.10 0.63 -10.52
C PHE A 92 -5.88 0.27 -11.78
N GLU A 93 -5.15 -0.07 -12.83
CA GLU A 93 -5.66 -0.47 -14.13
C GLU A 93 -5.25 -1.92 -14.39
N LYS A 94 -6.17 -2.69 -14.96
CA LYS A 94 -5.93 -4.11 -15.25
C LYS A 94 -4.85 -4.25 -16.33
N LEU A 95 -3.90 -5.16 -16.10
CA LEU A 95 -2.86 -5.54 -17.06
C LEU A 95 -3.38 -6.52 -18.12
#